data_AF-A0A2V8QCW7-F1
#
_entry.id   AF-A0A2V8QCW7-F1
#
_cell.length_a   1.000
_cell.length_b   1.000
_cell.length_c   1.000
_cell.angle_alpha   90.00
_cell.angle_beta   90.00
_cell.angle_gamma   90.00
#
_symmetry.space_group_name_H-M   'P 1'
#
loop_
_entity.id
_entity.type
_entity.pdbx_description
1 polymer ?
#
loop_
_entity_poly.entity_id
_entity_poly.type
_entity_poly.pdbx_seq_one_letter_code
_entity_poly.pdbx_strand_id
1 'polypeptide(L)'
;WMLNPKRNPRNIPDDELYTCPDETRGSYYSGRARVSLVDSSSNTIINTIEIKNSEEPPDSIDLPYAIRSGYYYYSPKPARTGAQTRPTIMRLGDYNGDGRALEFALFDALACMGLQTTLIGYSESKDRVVHFPIKLTVIDNEKRVSETTYWADYLFSREPQRPSYWKYEIDYRGRGGSLEKWEVHYNRAEEQFEATLTRVADEPKP
;
A
#
# COMPACT_ATOMS: atom_id res chain seq x y z
N TRP A 1 -14.70 1.39 4.86
CA TRP A 1 -15.96 0.95 4.23
C TRP A 1 -15.91 1.28 2.74
N MET A 2 -16.76 0.66 1.92
CA MET A 2 -16.80 0.89 0.47
C MET A 2 -18.22 1.27 0.03
N LEU A 3 -18.34 2.20 -0.91
CA LEU A 3 -19.60 2.56 -1.55
C LEU A 3 -19.94 1.56 -2.66
N ASN A 4 -21.07 0.87 -2.54
CA ASN A 4 -21.59 -0.06 -3.56
C ASN A 4 -20.51 -0.99 -4.16
N PRO A 5 -19.76 -1.74 -3.32
CA PRO A 5 -18.64 -2.52 -3.81
C PRO A 5 -19.09 -3.62 -4.78
N LYS A 6 -18.38 -3.77 -5.90
CA LYS A 6 -18.51 -4.94 -6.77
C LYS A 6 -17.77 -6.10 -6.12
N ARG A 7 -18.45 -7.24 -5.96
CA ARG A 7 -17.83 -8.46 -5.43
C ARG A 7 -17.19 -9.27 -6.56
N ASN A 8 -15.92 -9.61 -6.41
CA ASN A 8 -15.16 -10.43 -7.35
C ASN A 8 -14.64 -11.69 -6.62
N PRO A 9 -15.37 -12.82 -6.67
CA PRO A 9 -14.88 -14.08 -6.14
C PRO A 9 -13.72 -14.61 -7.00
N ARG A 10 -12.73 -15.25 -6.36
CA ARG A 10 -11.72 -16.03 -7.09
C ARG A 10 -12.40 -17.30 -7.62
N ASN A 11 -12.64 -17.36 -8.93
CA ASN A 11 -13.32 -18.48 -9.60
C ASN A 11 -12.36 -19.62 -9.99
N ILE A 12 -11.29 -19.80 -9.22
CA ILE A 12 -10.23 -20.77 -9.48
C ILE A 12 -10.18 -21.73 -8.29
N PRO A 13 -9.97 -23.04 -8.50
CA PRO A 13 -9.82 -24.04 -7.44
C PRO A 13 -8.81 -23.65 -6.34
N ASP A 14 -9.05 -24.16 -5.13
CA ASP A 14 -8.23 -23.86 -3.94
C ASP A 14 -6.84 -24.51 -3.95
N ASP A 15 -6.59 -25.45 -4.87
CA ASP A 15 -5.30 -26.12 -5.10
C ASP A 15 -4.44 -25.43 -6.16
N GLU A 16 -5.02 -24.52 -6.95
CA GLU A 16 -4.29 -23.73 -7.94
C GLU A 16 -3.34 -22.72 -7.30
N LEU A 17 -2.28 -22.38 -8.02
CA LEU A 17 -1.29 -21.42 -7.55
C LEU A 17 -1.92 -20.03 -7.35
N TYR A 18 -1.46 -19.32 -6.34
CA TYR A 18 -1.72 -17.89 -6.21
C TYR A 18 -0.78 -17.14 -7.16
N THR A 19 -1.36 -16.32 -8.02
CA THR A 19 -0.61 -15.35 -8.82
C THR A 19 -0.34 -14.09 -8.01
N CYS A 20 0.60 -13.24 -8.43
CA CYS A 20 0.95 -12.04 -7.65
C CYS A 20 -0.25 -11.11 -7.35
N PRO A 21 -1.21 -10.90 -8.28
CA PRO A 21 -2.45 -10.20 -7.94
C PRO A 21 -3.28 -10.92 -6.86
N ASP A 22 -3.34 -12.26 -6.87
CA ASP A 22 -4.04 -13.02 -5.83
C ASP A 22 -3.42 -12.82 -4.44
N GLU A 23 -2.11 -12.57 -4.35
CA GLU A 23 -1.39 -12.33 -3.08
C GLU A 23 -1.81 -11.03 -2.37
N THR A 24 -2.40 -10.08 -3.11
CA THR A 24 -2.98 -8.85 -2.55
C THR A 24 -4.51 -8.86 -2.53
N ARG A 25 -5.16 -9.56 -3.46
CA ARG A 25 -6.62 -9.48 -3.66
C ARG A 25 -7.38 -10.74 -3.27
N GLY A 26 -6.85 -11.93 -3.54
CA GLY A 26 -7.61 -13.19 -3.39
C GLY A 26 -9.02 -13.08 -3.98
N SER A 27 -10.04 -13.30 -3.15
CA SER A 27 -11.41 -12.84 -3.44
C SER A 27 -11.63 -11.44 -2.83
N TYR A 28 -12.07 -10.47 -3.63
CA TYR A 28 -12.01 -9.05 -3.27
C TYR A 28 -13.27 -8.25 -3.65
N TYR A 29 -13.40 -7.09 -3.03
CA TYR A 29 -14.33 -6.04 -3.41
C TYR A 29 -13.60 -4.96 -4.21
N SER A 30 -14.21 -4.48 -5.29
CA SER A 30 -13.76 -3.30 -6.02
C SER A 30 -14.70 -2.12 -5.77
N GLY A 31 -14.15 -0.93 -5.53
CA GLY A 31 -14.91 0.31 -5.55
C GLY A 31 -14.29 1.44 -4.73
N ARG A 32 -15.07 2.52 -4.58
CA ARG A 32 -14.67 3.70 -3.79
C ARG A 32 -14.61 3.36 -2.32
N ALA A 33 -13.41 3.37 -1.77
CA ALA A 33 -13.15 3.05 -0.38
C ALA A 33 -12.93 4.32 0.46
N ARG A 34 -13.46 4.30 1.68
CA ARG A 34 -13.36 5.39 2.64
C ARG A 34 -13.02 4.88 4.03
N VAL A 35 -12.36 5.73 4.79
CA VAL A 35 -12.00 5.47 6.18
C VAL A 35 -12.58 6.58 7.03
N SER A 36 -13.34 6.22 8.05
CA SER A 36 -13.95 7.15 8.99
C SER A 36 -13.29 6.98 10.35
N LEU A 37 -12.91 8.10 10.96
CA LEU A 37 -12.60 8.15 12.38
C LEU A 37 -13.90 8.38 13.14
N VAL A 38 -14.16 7.55 14.15
CA VAL A 38 -15.38 7.60 14.95
C VAL A 38 -15.00 7.75 16.41
N ASP A 39 -15.58 8.74 17.08
CA ASP A 39 -15.55 8.83 18.53
C ASP A 39 -16.53 7.80 19.10
N SER A 40 -15.99 6.76 19.73
CA SER A 40 -16.78 5.68 20.33
C SER A 40 -17.63 6.11 21.53
N SER A 41 -17.28 7.21 22.21
CA SER A 41 -18.01 7.69 23.38
C SER A 41 -19.28 8.45 23.01
N SER A 42 -19.19 9.29 21.97
CA SER A 42 -20.32 10.06 21.45
C SER A 42 -21.02 9.40 20.27
N ASN A 43 -20.44 8.33 19.71
CA ASN A 43 -20.86 7.67 18.48
C ASN A 43 -20.96 8.65 17.29
N THR A 44 -20.01 9.58 17.21
CA THR A 44 -19.97 10.60 16.15
C THR A 44 -18.79 10.36 15.21
N ILE A 45 -18.97 10.67 13.93
CA ILE A 45 -17.89 10.63 12.95
C ILE A 45 -17.08 11.93 13.09
N ILE A 46 -15.81 11.82 13.47
CA ILE A 46 -14.89 12.96 13.56
C ILE A 46 -14.54 13.44 12.14
N ASN A 47 -14.06 12.53 11.29
CA ASN A 47 -13.83 12.81 9.88
C ASN A 47 -13.90 11.54 9.03
N THR A 48 -14.05 11.72 7.73
CA THR A 48 -13.96 10.65 6.74
C THR A 48 -13.06 11.08 5.61
N ILE A 49 -12.16 10.19 5.19
CA ILE A 49 -11.31 10.38 4.01
C ILE A 49 -11.66 9.35 2.94
N GLU A 50 -11.43 9.73 1.69
CA GLU A 50 -11.43 8.82 0.55
C GLU A 50 -10.01 8.29 0.34
N ILE A 51 -9.89 6.98 0.10
CA ILE A 51 -8.60 6.39 -0.27
C ILE A 51 -8.41 6.67 -1.76
N LYS A 52 -7.56 7.64 -2.07
CA LYS A 52 -7.23 8.01 -3.44
C LYS A 52 -6.45 6.88 -4.10
N ASN A 53 -6.84 6.43 -5.29
CA ASN A 53 -6.01 5.55 -6.13
C ASN A 53 -5.21 6.40 -7.13
N SER A 54 -3.99 5.97 -7.49
CA SER A 54 -3.20 6.56 -8.57
C SER A 54 -3.57 6.04 -9.97
N GLU A 55 -4.42 5.02 -10.06
CA GLU A 55 -4.71 4.30 -11.31
C GLU A 55 -6.15 4.47 -11.83
N GLU A 56 -6.37 4.08 -13.09
CA GLU A 56 -7.68 4.15 -13.76
C GLU A 56 -8.52 2.85 -13.61
N PRO A 57 -9.84 2.95 -13.35
CA PRO A 57 -10.59 4.19 -13.18
C PRO A 57 -10.21 4.87 -11.86
N PRO A 58 -10.03 6.20 -11.88
CA PRO A 58 -9.73 6.95 -10.67
C PRO A 58 -10.82 6.64 -9.64
N ASP A 59 -10.39 6.44 -8.40
CA ASP A 59 -11.22 6.19 -7.22
C ASP A 59 -11.71 4.74 -6.99
N SER A 60 -11.27 3.73 -7.74
CA SER A 60 -11.55 2.33 -7.38
C SER A 60 -10.31 1.66 -6.81
N ILE A 61 -10.44 0.99 -5.66
CA ILE A 61 -9.40 0.09 -5.14
C ILE A 61 -9.98 -1.31 -4.93
N ASP A 62 -9.10 -2.30 -4.94
CA ASP A 62 -9.44 -3.69 -4.62
C ASP A 62 -9.06 -3.99 -3.16
N LEU A 63 -10.03 -4.41 -2.35
CA LEU A 63 -9.80 -4.85 -0.97
C LEU A 63 -10.21 -6.32 -0.78
N PRO A 64 -9.33 -7.19 -0.26
CA PRO A 64 -9.64 -8.59 -0.09
C PRO A 64 -10.72 -8.81 0.99
N TYR A 65 -11.68 -9.69 0.72
CA TYR A 65 -12.59 -10.23 1.75
C TYR A 65 -12.30 -11.68 2.08
N ALA A 66 -11.54 -12.39 1.23
CA ALA A 66 -11.00 -13.71 1.51
C ALA A 66 -9.64 -13.88 0.82
N ILE A 67 -8.59 -14.20 1.56
CA ILE A 67 -7.23 -14.34 1.04
C ILE A 67 -6.47 -15.47 1.77
N ARG A 68 -5.52 -16.11 1.10
CA ARG A 68 -4.63 -17.09 1.75
C ARG A 68 -3.72 -16.39 2.76
N SER A 69 -3.39 -17.08 3.84
CA SER A 69 -2.41 -16.60 4.82
C SER A 69 -0.99 -16.62 4.25
N GLY A 70 -0.12 -15.71 4.72
CA GLY A 70 1.31 -15.71 4.39
C GLY A 70 1.74 -14.69 3.35
N TYR A 71 0.81 -13.85 2.88
CA TYR A 71 1.07 -12.75 1.93
C TYR A 71 0.97 -11.39 2.64
N TYR A 72 0.52 -10.35 1.91
CA TYR A 72 0.58 -8.95 2.37
C TYR A 72 -0.45 -8.58 3.44
N TYR A 73 -1.67 -9.12 3.35
CA TYR A 73 -2.68 -8.92 4.39
C TYR A 73 -2.57 -10.00 5.46
N TYR A 74 -2.64 -9.59 6.73
CA TYR A 74 -2.73 -10.55 7.81
C TYR A 74 -4.04 -11.31 7.70
N SER A 75 -3.94 -12.63 7.59
CA SER A 75 -5.08 -13.53 7.57
C SER A 75 -4.76 -14.74 8.45
N PRO A 76 -5.69 -15.20 9.31
CA PRO A 76 -5.46 -16.37 10.14
C PRO A 76 -5.07 -17.58 9.30
N LYS A 77 -4.12 -18.39 9.79
CA LYS A 77 -3.74 -19.64 9.12
C LYS A 77 -4.96 -20.56 9.04
N PRO A 78 -5.37 -20.99 7.84
CA PRO A 78 -6.49 -21.91 7.69
C PRO A 78 -6.14 -23.30 8.23
N ALA A 79 -7.16 -24.08 8.59
CA ALA A 79 -7.00 -25.50 8.93
C ALA A 79 -6.60 -26.36 7.72
N ARG A 80 -6.95 -25.92 6.50
CA ARG A 80 -6.59 -26.57 5.23
C ARG A 80 -5.61 -25.71 4.45
N THR A 81 -4.50 -26.29 4.02
CA THR A 81 -3.54 -25.65 3.11
C THR A 81 -4.25 -25.12 1.86
N GLY A 82 -3.96 -23.88 1.47
CA GLY A 82 -4.54 -23.26 0.27
C GLY A 82 -5.92 -22.60 0.45
N ALA A 83 -6.59 -22.77 1.60
CA ALA A 83 -7.88 -22.12 1.83
C ALA A 83 -7.75 -20.61 2.09
N GLN A 84 -8.70 -19.83 1.58
CA GLN A 84 -8.82 -18.40 1.87
C GLN A 84 -9.50 -18.17 3.22
N THR A 85 -9.04 -17.18 3.98
CA THR A 85 -9.64 -16.72 5.24
C THR A 85 -9.91 -15.22 5.19
N ARG A 86 -10.74 -14.71 6.11
CA ARG A 86 -11.04 -13.28 6.17
C ARG A 86 -9.81 -12.51 6.67
N PRO A 87 -9.28 -11.54 5.90
CA PRO A 87 -8.12 -10.77 6.32
C PRO A 87 -8.48 -9.66 7.31
N THR A 88 -7.49 -9.23 8.07
CA THR A 88 -7.48 -7.96 8.81
C THR A 88 -6.94 -6.86 7.90
N ILE A 89 -7.84 -6.05 7.35
CA ILE A 89 -7.47 -4.91 6.48
C ILE A 89 -6.78 -3.80 7.29
N MET A 90 -7.40 -3.39 8.40
CA MET A 90 -6.85 -2.34 9.28
C MET A 90 -5.95 -2.97 10.35
N ARG A 91 -4.84 -3.58 9.92
CA ARG A 91 -3.81 -4.04 10.85
C ARG A 91 -2.94 -2.84 11.23
N LEU A 92 -3.17 -2.32 12.42
CA LEU A 92 -2.43 -1.17 12.92
C LEU A 92 -0.97 -1.52 13.21
N GLY A 93 -0.07 -0.61 12.87
CA GLY A 93 1.38 -0.66 13.07
C GLY A 93 1.94 0.75 13.19
N ASP A 94 3.17 0.85 13.71
CA ASP A 94 3.91 2.11 13.81
C ASP A 94 4.77 2.27 12.55
N TYR A 95 4.19 2.92 11.54
CA TYR A 95 4.86 3.16 10.27
C TYR A 95 5.55 4.51 10.24
N ASN A 96 5.29 5.40 11.19
CA ASN A 96 5.89 6.73 11.21
C ASN A 96 7.02 6.87 12.27
N GLY A 97 7.28 5.81 13.04
CA GLY A 97 8.31 5.68 14.05
C GLY A 97 8.09 6.49 15.32
N ASP A 98 6.84 6.85 15.64
CA ASP A 98 6.51 7.63 16.83
C ASP A 98 6.25 6.78 18.09
N GLY A 99 6.36 5.45 17.96
CA GLY A 99 6.17 4.48 19.03
C GLY A 99 4.73 3.99 19.18
N ARG A 100 3.80 4.39 18.30
CA ARG A 100 2.38 4.03 18.40
C ARG A 100 1.87 3.37 17.14
N ALA A 101 1.10 2.30 17.32
CA ALA A 101 0.46 1.60 16.23
C ALA A 101 -0.84 2.29 15.83
N LEU A 102 -0.74 3.35 15.01
CA LEU A 102 -1.88 4.19 14.60
C LEU A 102 -2.10 4.21 13.08
N GLU A 103 -1.23 3.56 12.31
CA GLU A 103 -1.35 3.49 10.85
C GLU A 103 -1.56 2.05 10.37
N PHE A 104 -2.15 1.90 9.20
CA PHE A 104 -2.23 0.62 8.49
C PHE A 104 -1.91 0.83 7.01
N ALA A 105 -1.23 -0.16 6.45
CA ALA A 105 -0.89 -0.17 5.03
C ALA A 105 -1.94 -0.93 4.22
N LEU A 106 -2.19 -0.46 3.00
CA LEU A 106 -2.88 -1.23 1.96
C LEU A 106 -1.91 -1.59 0.85
N PHE A 107 -2.19 -2.71 0.20
CA PHE A 107 -1.33 -3.34 -0.80
C PHE A 107 -2.15 -3.67 -2.03
N ASP A 108 -1.62 -3.32 -3.20
CA ASP A 108 -2.21 -3.65 -4.49
C ASP A 108 -1.13 -4.07 -5.50
N ALA A 109 -1.19 -5.33 -5.93
CA ALA A 109 -0.34 -5.85 -6.99
C ALA A 109 -1.19 -5.97 -8.27
N LEU A 110 -1.08 -5.01 -9.18
CA LEU A 110 -1.70 -5.10 -10.50
C LEU A 110 -1.23 -6.33 -11.29
N ALA A 111 0.06 -6.63 -11.17
CA ALA A 111 0.76 -7.70 -11.85
C ALA A 111 1.98 -8.10 -11.02
N CYS A 112 2.70 -9.13 -11.44
CA CYS A 112 3.94 -9.58 -10.78
C CYS A 112 5.11 -8.59 -10.83
N MET A 113 4.92 -7.41 -11.42
CA MET A 113 5.99 -6.42 -11.58
C MET A 113 6.08 -5.48 -10.39
N GLY A 114 4.97 -4.94 -9.90
CA GLY A 114 4.98 -3.98 -8.81
C GLY A 114 4.07 -4.39 -7.67
N LEU A 115 4.26 -3.74 -6.53
CA LEU A 115 3.39 -3.80 -5.38
C LEU A 115 3.15 -2.35 -4.91
N GLN A 116 2.05 -1.75 -5.37
CA GLN A 116 1.66 -0.44 -4.88
C GLN A 116 1.28 -0.55 -3.41
N THR A 117 1.86 0.33 -2.59
CA THR A 117 1.58 0.41 -1.16
C THR A 117 1.17 1.82 -0.78
N THR A 118 0.19 1.93 0.12
CA THR A 118 -0.25 3.22 0.66
C THR A 118 -0.49 3.13 2.15
N LEU A 119 -0.45 4.28 2.85
CA LEU A 119 -0.56 4.35 4.30
C LEU A 119 -1.69 5.28 4.72
N ILE A 120 -2.54 4.78 5.61
CA ILE A 120 -3.62 5.52 6.23
C ILE A 120 -3.46 5.40 7.74
N GLY A 121 -3.75 6.45 8.50
CA GLY A 121 -3.69 6.36 9.95
C GLY A 121 -4.23 7.58 10.66
N TYR A 122 -4.17 7.54 11.98
CA TYR A 122 -4.63 8.63 12.84
C TYR A 122 -3.51 9.63 13.09
N SER A 123 -3.73 10.88 12.70
CA SER A 123 -2.90 12.03 13.11
C SER A 123 -3.45 12.55 14.43
N GLU A 124 -2.67 12.40 15.49
CA GLU A 124 -3.02 12.99 16.78
C GLU A 124 -2.92 14.51 16.77
N SER A 125 -1.94 15.06 16.05
CA SER A 125 -1.71 16.51 16.03
C SER A 125 -2.87 17.27 15.40
N LYS A 126 -3.60 16.62 14.48
CA LYS A 126 -4.77 17.16 13.77
C LYS A 126 -6.10 16.54 14.21
N ASP A 127 -6.06 15.61 15.17
CA ASP A 127 -7.19 14.80 15.65
C ASP A 127 -8.09 14.30 14.50
N ARG A 128 -7.49 13.54 13.57
CA ARG A 128 -8.18 13.04 12.38
C ARG A 128 -7.51 11.84 11.74
N VAL A 129 -8.28 11.04 11.01
CA VAL A 129 -7.69 10.08 10.07
C VAL A 129 -7.13 10.82 8.85
N VAL A 130 -5.94 10.43 8.40
CA VAL A 130 -5.22 10.99 7.25
C VAL A 130 -4.78 9.90 6.28
N HIS A 131 -4.75 10.25 5.00
CA HIS A 131 -4.04 9.50 3.96
C HIS A 131 -2.66 10.12 3.85
N PHE A 132 -1.60 9.41 4.25
CA PHE A 132 -0.27 10.02 4.33
C PHE A 132 0.27 10.33 2.93
N PRO A 133 0.54 11.60 2.60
CA PRO A 133 1.10 11.94 1.31
C PRO A 133 2.58 11.56 1.25
N ILE A 134 3.04 11.31 0.03
CA ILE A 134 4.43 11.02 -0.31
C ILE A 134 4.89 12.10 -1.28
N LYS A 135 5.77 12.98 -0.81
CA LYS A 135 6.46 13.96 -1.66
C LYS A 135 7.62 13.24 -2.35
N LEU A 136 7.37 12.80 -3.57
CA LEU A 136 8.29 12.00 -4.37
C LEU A 136 9.14 12.91 -5.26
N THR A 137 10.46 12.72 -5.21
CA THR A 137 11.40 13.25 -6.18
C THR A 137 11.91 12.10 -7.05
N VAL A 138 11.65 12.14 -8.35
CA VAL A 138 12.18 11.20 -9.33
C VAL A 138 13.41 11.81 -10.00
N ILE A 139 14.51 11.06 -10.02
CA ILE A 139 15.77 11.37 -10.69
C ILE A 139 15.96 10.35 -11.82
N ASP A 140 15.91 10.82 -13.06
CA ASP A 140 16.05 10.00 -14.27
C ASP A 140 16.99 10.72 -15.24
N ASN A 141 18.16 10.15 -15.51
CA ASN A 141 19.18 10.73 -16.40
C ASN A 141 19.42 12.23 -16.15
N GLU A 142 19.72 12.59 -14.90
CA GLU A 142 19.93 13.97 -14.40
C GLU A 142 18.68 14.87 -14.38
N LYS A 143 17.56 14.45 -14.98
CA LYS A 143 16.29 15.15 -14.86
C LYS A 143 15.67 14.87 -13.50
N ARG A 144 15.33 15.96 -12.79
CA ARG A 144 14.63 15.91 -11.51
C ARG A 144 13.19 16.38 -11.67
N VAL A 145 12.25 15.55 -11.29
CA VAL A 145 10.82 15.90 -11.22
C VAL A 145 10.33 15.62 -9.81
N SER A 146 9.49 16.50 -9.27
CA SER A 146 8.87 16.29 -7.97
C SER A 146 7.36 16.31 -8.10
N GLU A 147 6.70 15.38 -7.42
CA GLU A 147 5.25 15.27 -7.35
C GLU A 147 4.80 14.84 -5.94
N THR A 148 3.50 14.94 -5.68
CA THR A 148 2.89 14.35 -4.49
C THR A 148 2.01 13.18 -4.92
N THR A 149 2.33 12.01 -4.42
CA THR A 149 1.55 10.79 -4.60
C THR A 149 1.08 10.27 -3.24
N TYR A 150 0.21 9.27 -3.25
CA TYR A 150 -0.20 8.54 -2.05
C TYR A 150 0.19 7.07 -2.11
N TRP A 151 0.68 6.62 -3.25
CA TRP A 151 1.11 5.24 -3.48
C TRP A 151 2.58 5.22 -3.86
N ALA A 152 3.31 4.31 -3.24
CA ALA A 152 4.70 4.03 -3.53
C ALA A 152 4.93 2.54 -3.61
N ASP A 153 5.83 2.15 -4.50
CA ASP A 153 6.07 0.76 -4.83
C ASP A 153 6.90 0.08 -3.73
N TYR A 154 6.40 -1.03 -3.19
CA TYR A 154 6.96 -1.83 -2.09
C TYR A 154 7.21 -1.13 -0.75
N LEU A 155 7.14 0.20 -0.64
CA LEU A 155 7.54 0.97 0.56
C LEU A 155 7.10 0.34 1.88
N PHE A 156 5.79 0.14 2.08
CA PHE A 156 5.25 -0.37 3.35
C PHE A 156 5.22 -1.91 3.46
N SER A 157 5.76 -2.60 2.44
CA SER A 157 6.02 -4.05 2.48
C SER A 157 7.45 -4.38 2.88
N ARG A 158 8.35 -3.39 2.85
CA ARG A 158 9.76 -3.53 3.24
C ARG A 158 9.93 -3.21 4.71
N GLU A 159 10.82 -3.94 5.36
CA GLU A 159 11.28 -3.59 6.69
C GLU A 159 12.11 -2.29 6.62
N PRO A 160 11.83 -1.29 7.47
CA PRO A 160 12.63 -0.08 7.53
C PRO A 160 14.05 -0.40 8.04
N GLN A 161 15.07 0.34 7.58
CA GLN A 161 16.43 0.18 8.10
C GLN A 161 16.56 0.72 9.54
N ARG A 162 15.72 1.70 9.88
CA ARG A 162 15.54 2.27 11.22
C ARG A 162 14.15 2.94 11.24
N PRO A 163 13.56 3.23 12.42
CA PRO A 163 12.24 3.83 12.50
C PRO A 163 12.06 4.99 11.51
N SER A 164 10.96 4.92 10.75
CA SER A 164 10.57 5.93 9.74
C SER A 164 11.56 6.17 8.59
N TYR A 165 12.48 5.23 8.31
CA TYR A 165 13.44 5.34 7.21
C TYR A 165 13.60 4.02 6.43
N TRP A 166 13.43 4.11 5.11
CA TRP A 166 13.57 2.99 4.17
C TRP A 166 14.61 3.30 3.12
N LYS A 167 15.38 2.28 2.77
CA LYS A 167 16.27 2.31 1.61
C LYS A 167 16.29 0.94 0.97
N TYR A 168 15.88 0.87 -0.29
CA TYR A 168 15.72 -0.40 -1.02
C TYR A 168 15.88 -0.18 -2.53
N GLU A 169 16.05 -1.28 -3.25
CA GLU A 169 16.16 -1.29 -4.70
C GLU A 169 15.15 -2.26 -5.31
N ILE A 170 14.67 -1.95 -6.51
CA ILE A 170 13.79 -2.80 -7.31
C ILE A 170 14.40 -2.90 -8.71
N ASP A 171 14.70 -4.11 -9.16
CA ASP A 171 15.31 -4.34 -10.47
C ASP A 171 14.24 -4.68 -11.53
N TYR A 172 13.90 -3.70 -12.36
CA TYR A 172 12.97 -3.87 -13.47
C TYR A 172 13.64 -4.18 -14.80
N ARG A 173 14.97 -4.31 -14.85
CA ARG A 173 15.72 -4.34 -16.12
C ARG A 173 15.50 -5.61 -16.94
N GLY A 174 15.30 -6.74 -16.26
CA GLY A 174 14.85 -7.99 -16.89
C GLY A 174 13.44 -7.95 -17.47
N ARG A 175 12.75 -6.80 -17.38
CA ARG A 175 11.35 -6.60 -17.78
C ARG A 175 11.17 -5.31 -18.59
N GLY A 176 12.25 -4.78 -19.16
CA GLY A 176 12.24 -3.56 -19.97
C GLY A 176 12.14 -2.26 -19.16
N GLY A 177 12.37 -2.29 -17.85
CA GLY A 177 12.45 -1.12 -16.99
C GLY A 177 13.87 -0.76 -16.55
N SER A 178 13.99 0.03 -15.48
CA SER A 178 15.25 0.48 -14.89
C SER A 178 15.56 -0.21 -13.55
N LEU A 179 16.78 -0.10 -13.06
CA LEU A 179 17.02 -0.29 -11.63
C LEU A 179 16.50 0.95 -10.89
N GLU A 180 15.55 0.75 -10.00
CA GLU A 180 14.95 1.79 -9.18
C GLU A 180 15.55 1.75 -7.77
N LYS A 181 16.14 2.87 -7.32
CA LYS A 181 16.68 3.02 -5.97
C LYS A 181 15.82 3.99 -5.18
N TRP A 182 15.24 3.50 -4.10
CA TRP A 182 14.36 4.26 -3.23
C TRP A 182 15.07 4.63 -1.94
N GLU A 183 14.93 5.90 -1.53
CA GLU A 183 15.27 6.39 -0.20
C GLU A 183 14.10 7.22 0.32
N VAL A 184 13.51 6.79 1.43
CA VAL A 184 12.26 7.36 1.95
C VAL A 184 12.39 7.60 3.44
N HIS A 185 11.91 8.76 3.91
CA HIS A 185 11.81 9.05 5.34
C HIS A 185 10.52 9.77 5.69
N TYR A 186 10.06 9.61 6.93
CA TYR A 186 8.91 10.36 7.44
C TYR A 186 9.33 11.75 7.92
N ASN A 187 8.66 12.80 7.43
CA ASN A 187 8.77 14.16 7.92
C ASN A 187 7.59 14.45 8.87
N ARG A 188 7.89 14.45 10.18
CA ARG A 188 6.90 14.68 11.24
C ARG A 188 6.31 16.09 11.23
N ALA A 189 7.07 17.11 10.83
CA ALA A 189 6.59 18.49 10.83
C ALA A 189 5.48 18.70 9.80
N GLU A 190 5.61 18.04 8.65
CA GLU A 190 4.64 18.13 7.54
C GLU A 190 3.61 16.99 7.55
N GLU A 191 3.80 15.97 8.39
CA GLU A 191 3.03 14.71 8.42
C GLU A 191 2.95 14.03 7.05
N GLN A 192 4.10 13.83 6.42
CA GLN A 192 4.23 13.22 5.10
C GLN A 192 5.51 12.38 4.99
N PHE A 193 5.57 11.53 3.98
CA PHE A 193 6.83 10.88 3.59
C PHE A 193 7.55 11.71 2.53
N GLU A 194 8.85 11.80 2.62
CA GLU A 194 9.73 12.38 1.61
C GLU A 194 10.54 11.26 0.97
N ALA A 195 10.38 11.11 -0.34
CA ALA A 195 10.97 10.03 -1.10
C ALA A 195 11.86 10.55 -2.23
N THR A 196 12.98 9.87 -2.46
CA THR A 196 13.79 10.00 -3.68
C THR A 196 13.82 8.65 -4.39
N LEU A 197 13.42 8.66 -5.66
CA LEU A 197 13.52 7.54 -6.59
C LEU A 197 14.57 7.87 -7.64
N THR A 198 15.66 7.11 -7.67
CA THR A 198 16.68 7.21 -8.73
C THR A 198 16.51 6.05 -9.71
N ARG A 199 16.30 6.36 -10.99
CA ARG A 199 16.24 5.38 -12.07
C ARG A 199 17.58 5.29 -12.78
N VAL A 200 18.11 4.08 -12.87
CA VAL A 200 19.33 3.77 -13.62
C VAL A 200 18.94 2.85 -14.78
N ALA A 201 19.02 3.36 -16.01
CA ALA A 201 18.83 2.54 -17.20
C ALA A 201 19.95 1.50 -17.33
N ASP A 202 19.67 0.37 -17.98
CA ASP A 202 20.75 -0.50 -18.44
C ASP A 202 21.58 0.25 -19.50
N GLU A 203 22.90 0.17 -19.41
CA GLU A 203 23.76 0.58 -20.53
C GLU A 203 23.35 -0.24 -21.77
N PRO A 204 23.20 0.39 -22.95
CA PRO A 204 23.03 -0.37 -24.17
C PRO A 204 24.23 -1.31 -24.30
N LYS A 205 23.99 -2.61 -24.29
CA LYS A 205 25.04 -3.59 -24.59
C LYS A 205 25.56 -3.29 -26.01
N PRO A 206 26.88 -3.15 -26.19
CA PRO A 206 27.49 -2.84 -27.50
C PRO A 206 27.19 -3.92 -28.55
#